data_AF-A0A7V8ZLG4-F1
#
_entry.id   AF-A0A7V8ZLG4-F1
#
_cell.length_a   1.000
_cell.length_b   1.000
_cell.length_c   1.000
_cell.angle_alpha   90.00
_cell.angle_beta   90.00
_cell.angle_gamma   90.00
#
_symmetry.space_group_name_H-M   'P 1'
#
loop_
_entity.id
_entity.type
_entity.pdbx_description
1 polymer ?
#
loop_
_entity_poly.entity_id
_entity_poly.type
_entity_poly.pdbx_seq_one_letter_code
_entity_poly.pdbx_strand_id
1 'polypeptide(L)'
;MSSAPRPGTLEWYADQRPDEHVLLTPEGSLSRREWEQRTDALAERLVRDHAVWPGALLSGSGTLSPDWLTLSWAAAKLGAGLIGLPPGPGTGHPDAVHVAPVSGGPPPDAVPRRFSGHHGPPDAVTYSRRGRPVRRSFTPASVAAIAPTLADLIDRLRAAPGTTLALSGPVSDPLLSFLAGVVLVGGGRLAAAQAPAAALALAAEHGA
;
A
#
# COMPACT_ATOMS: atom_id res chain seq x y z
N MET A 1 4.64 -19.98 -17.68
CA MET A 1 5.41 -20.40 -16.49
C MET A 1 5.55 -19.17 -15.61
N SER A 2 5.05 -19.19 -14.38
CA SER A 2 5.19 -18.05 -13.48
C SER A 2 6.64 -17.96 -13.00
N SER A 3 7.33 -16.85 -13.25
CA SER A 3 8.67 -16.60 -12.71
C SER A 3 8.59 -16.36 -11.20
N ALA A 4 9.60 -16.81 -10.45
CA ALA A 4 9.69 -16.55 -9.02
C ALA A 4 9.72 -15.04 -8.72
N PRO A 5 9.11 -14.57 -7.62
CA PRO A 5 9.09 -13.16 -7.25
C PRO A 5 10.52 -12.64 -6.98
N ARG A 6 10.76 -11.37 -7.29
CA ARG A 6 12.08 -10.75 -7.11
C ARG A 6 12.42 -10.62 -5.62
N PRO A 7 13.66 -10.92 -5.19
CA PRO A 7 14.10 -10.69 -3.82
C PRO A 7 13.78 -9.28 -3.32
N GLY A 8 13.30 -9.18 -2.07
CA GLY A 8 12.94 -7.91 -1.43
C GLY A 8 11.58 -7.34 -1.84
N THR A 9 10.81 -8.03 -2.70
CA THR A 9 9.39 -7.70 -2.94
C THR A 9 8.50 -8.28 -1.84
N LEU A 10 7.28 -7.76 -1.70
CA LEU A 10 6.33 -8.27 -0.71
C LEU A 10 5.89 -9.71 -1.02
N GLU A 11 5.74 -10.03 -2.29
CA GLU A 11 5.51 -11.38 -2.81
C GLU A 11 6.65 -12.32 -2.39
N TRP A 12 7.90 -11.87 -2.51
CA TRP A 12 9.05 -12.64 -2.06
C TRP A 12 9.03 -12.84 -0.54
N TYR A 13 8.73 -11.80 0.25
CA TYR A 13 8.61 -11.96 1.69
C TYR A 13 7.44 -12.88 2.10
N ALA A 14 6.33 -12.83 1.38
CA ALA A 14 5.18 -13.72 1.59
C ALA A 14 5.53 -15.18 1.29
N ASP A 15 6.37 -15.45 0.30
CA ASP A 15 6.87 -16.80 0.02
C ASP A 15 7.88 -17.28 1.08
N GLN A 16 8.77 -16.40 1.55
CA GLN A 16 9.84 -16.77 2.50
C GLN A 16 9.34 -16.90 3.95
N ARG A 17 8.38 -16.07 4.36
CA ARG A 17 7.89 -15.98 5.74
C ARG A 17 6.36 -15.84 5.79
N PRO A 18 5.63 -16.82 5.23
CA PRO A 18 4.21 -16.67 4.98
C PRO A 18 3.38 -16.46 6.25
N ASP A 19 3.78 -17.11 7.35
CA ASP A 19 3.03 -17.12 8.61
C ASP A 19 3.45 -15.99 9.56
N GLU A 20 4.38 -15.12 9.15
CA GLU A 20 4.80 -13.96 9.95
C GLU A 20 3.70 -12.89 9.96
N HIS A 21 3.23 -12.50 11.14
CA HIS A 21 2.28 -11.40 11.32
C HIS A 21 2.93 -10.05 11.04
N VAL A 22 2.41 -9.34 10.05
CA VAL A 22 2.99 -8.07 9.56
C VAL A 22 2.10 -6.86 9.77
N LEU A 23 0.79 -7.08 9.87
CA LEU A 23 -0.16 -6.03 10.22
C LEU A 23 -0.79 -6.40 11.56
N LEU A 24 -0.62 -5.53 12.54
CA LEU A 24 -1.14 -5.67 13.90
C LEU A 24 -2.02 -4.45 14.18
N THR A 25 -3.31 -4.66 14.39
CA THR A 25 -4.25 -3.58 14.75
C THR A 25 -5.17 -4.06 15.86
N PRO A 26 -5.92 -3.15 16.52
CA PRO A 26 -6.88 -3.56 17.56
C PRO A 26 -7.95 -4.53 17.03
N GLU A 27 -8.27 -4.45 15.74
CA GLU A 27 -9.30 -5.26 15.08
C GLU A 27 -8.79 -6.66 14.69
N GLY A 28 -7.48 -6.88 14.72
CA GLY A 28 -6.87 -8.17 14.44
C GLY A 28 -5.47 -8.06 13.86
N SER A 29 -4.96 -9.20 13.41
CA SER A 29 -3.67 -9.25 12.74
C SER A 29 -3.74 -10.05 11.45
N LEU A 30 -2.85 -9.74 10.52
CA LEU A 30 -2.69 -10.47 9.27
C LEU A 30 -1.25 -10.98 9.13
N SER A 31 -1.13 -12.25 8.80
CA SER A 31 0.11 -12.83 8.31
C SER A 31 0.47 -12.27 6.92
N ARG A 32 1.73 -12.40 6.50
CA ARG A 32 2.17 -12.00 5.15
C ARG A 32 1.33 -12.66 4.07
N ARG A 33 1.10 -13.97 4.21
CA ARG A 33 0.32 -14.75 3.24
C ARG A 33 -1.12 -14.24 3.16
N GLU A 34 -1.77 -14.00 4.30
CA GLU A 34 -3.15 -13.52 4.32
C GLU A 34 -3.26 -12.11 3.73
N TRP A 35 -2.34 -11.21 4.10
CA TRP A 35 -2.33 -9.86 3.55
C TRP A 35 -2.11 -9.87 2.04
N GLU A 36 -1.16 -10.67 1.55
CA GLU A 36 -0.89 -10.82 0.12
C GLU A 36 -2.11 -11.36 -0.64
N GLN A 37 -2.76 -12.41 -0.12
CA GLN A 37 -3.97 -12.97 -0.71
C GLN A 37 -5.14 -11.97 -0.72
N ARG A 38 -5.33 -11.21 0.38
CA ARG A 38 -6.39 -10.20 0.46
C ARG A 38 -6.16 -9.05 -0.51
N THR A 39 -4.91 -8.59 -0.64
CA THR A 39 -4.56 -7.51 -1.59
C THR A 39 -4.75 -7.94 -3.04
N ASP A 40 -4.38 -9.18 -3.37
CA ASP A 40 -4.63 -9.76 -4.70
C ASP A 40 -6.13 -9.87 -5.01
N ALA A 41 -6.89 -10.46 -4.09
CA ALA A 41 -8.34 -10.61 -4.26
C ALA A 41 -9.04 -9.26 -4.39
N LEU A 42 -8.61 -8.25 -3.62
CA LEU A 42 -9.14 -6.90 -3.71
C LEU A 42 -8.76 -6.23 -5.04
N ALA A 43 -7.51 -6.36 -5.49
CA ALA A 43 -7.08 -5.81 -6.78
C ALA A 43 -7.90 -6.40 -7.94
N GLU A 44 -8.16 -7.71 -7.93
CA GLU A 44 -9.00 -8.37 -8.93
C GLU A 44 -10.45 -7.87 -8.90
N ARG A 45 -11.03 -7.66 -7.71
CA ARG A 45 -12.37 -7.08 -7.55
C ARG A 45 -12.43 -5.63 -8.02
N LEU A 46 -11.43 -4.81 -7.71
CA LEU A 46 -11.35 -3.42 -8.17
C LEU A 46 -11.33 -3.32 -9.70
N VAL A 47 -10.62 -4.23 -10.38
CA VAL A 47 -10.66 -4.30 -11.85
C VAL A 47 -12.04 -4.75 -12.34
N ARG A 48 -12.57 -5.83 -11.77
CA ARG A 48 -13.82 -6.46 -12.25
C ARG A 48 -15.05 -5.59 -12.04
N ASP A 49 -15.20 -5.04 -10.84
CA ASP A 49 -16.43 -4.42 -10.37
C ASP A 49 -16.41 -2.89 -10.54
N HIS A 50 -15.21 -2.30 -10.58
CA HIS A 50 -15.02 -0.84 -10.58
C HIS A 50 -14.15 -0.33 -11.72
N ALA A 51 -13.72 -1.22 -12.63
CA ALA A 51 -12.84 -0.90 -13.74
C ALA A 51 -11.63 -0.07 -13.27
N VAL A 52 -10.92 -0.47 -12.23
CA VAL A 52 -9.71 0.25 -11.81
C VAL A 52 -8.55 -0.14 -12.71
N TRP A 53 -7.88 0.85 -13.32
CA TRP A 53 -6.75 0.65 -14.24
C TRP A 53 -5.49 1.41 -13.78
N PRO A 54 -4.30 1.11 -14.33
CA PRO A 54 -3.09 1.88 -14.03
C PRO A 54 -3.27 3.38 -14.31
N GLY A 55 -2.96 4.22 -13.32
CA GLY A 55 -3.18 5.66 -13.36
C GLY A 55 -4.58 6.10 -12.95
N ALA A 56 -5.51 5.20 -12.63
CA ALA A 56 -6.77 5.55 -11.98
C ALA A 56 -6.52 6.14 -10.59
N LEU A 57 -7.47 6.95 -10.11
CA LEU A 57 -7.44 7.53 -8.78
C LEU A 57 -8.55 6.94 -7.93
N LEU A 58 -8.17 6.32 -6.83
CA LEU A 58 -9.06 5.85 -5.78
C LEU A 58 -9.05 6.89 -4.66
N SER A 59 -10.21 7.17 -4.09
CA SER A 59 -10.29 7.84 -2.79
C SER A 59 -11.01 6.96 -1.79
N GLY A 60 -10.57 7.02 -0.53
CA GLY A 60 -11.24 6.36 0.58
C GLY A 60 -11.02 7.13 1.87
N SER A 61 -11.99 7.09 2.76
CA SER A 61 -11.91 7.65 4.12
C SER A 61 -11.69 6.53 5.13
N GLY A 62 -11.18 6.82 6.32
CA GLY A 62 -11.17 5.84 7.41
C GLY A 62 -10.01 5.97 8.39
N THR A 63 -9.76 4.90 9.13
CA THR A 63 -8.70 4.76 10.13
C THR A 63 -7.60 3.85 9.61
N LEU A 64 -6.38 4.04 10.12
CA LEU A 64 -5.25 3.18 9.79
C LEU A 64 -5.57 1.78 10.34
N SER A 65 -5.95 0.88 9.44
CA SER A 65 -6.52 -0.44 9.70
C SER A 65 -5.95 -1.46 8.70
N PRO A 66 -6.13 -2.77 8.92
CA PRO A 66 -5.69 -3.79 7.96
C PRO A 66 -6.38 -3.62 6.61
N ASP A 67 -7.64 -3.18 6.60
CA ASP A 67 -8.40 -2.94 5.37
C ASP A 67 -7.85 -1.76 4.59
N TRP A 68 -7.49 -0.65 5.26
CA TRP A 68 -6.85 0.50 4.59
C TRP A 68 -5.52 0.11 3.95
N LEU A 69 -4.68 -0.63 4.68
CA LEU A 69 -3.38 -1.08 4.18
C LEU A 69 -3.52 -2.13 3.08
N THR A 70 -4.58 -2.94 3.13
CA THR A 70 -4.95 -3.85 2.03
C THR A 70 -5.38 -3.07 0.79
N LEU A 71 -6.21 -2.03 0.95
CA LEU A 71 -6.65 -1.16 -0.15
C LEU A 71 -5.48 -0.39 -0.77
N SER A 72 -4.60 0.19 0.06
CA SER A 72 -3.44 0.94 -0.43
C SER A 72 -2.50 0.07 -1.24
N TRP A 73 -2.30 -1.18 -0.81
CA TRP A 73 -1.46 -2.12 -1.53
C TRP A 73 -2.13 -2.69 -2.79
N ALA A 74 -3.43 -2.98 -2.74
CA ALA A 74 -4.20 -3.35 -3.93
C ALA A 74 -4.17 -2.24 -4.99
N ALA A 75 -4.31 -0.98 -4.58
CA ALA A 75 -4.18 0.18 -5.47
C ALA A 75 -2.77 0.26 -6.07
N ALA A 76 -1.74 0.10 -5.25
CA ALA A 76 -0.34 0.10 -5.69
C ALA A 76 -0.09 -1.02 -6.71
N LYS A 77 -0.57 -2.25 -6.45
CA LYS A 77 -0.50 -3.39 -7.38
C LYS A 77 -1.02 -3.00 -8.76
N LEU A 78 -2.22 -2.43 -8.81
CA LEU A 78 -2.85 -1.97 -10.04
C LEU A 78 -2.17 -0.76 -10.71
N GLY A 79 -1.17 -0.15 -10.06
CA GLY A 79 -0.58 1.11 -10.52
C GLY A 79 -1.54 2.29 -10.42
N ALA A 80 -2.56 2.19 -9.56
CA ALA A 80 -3.52 3.25 -9.26
C ALA A 80 -2.99 4.13 -8.11
N GLY A 81 -3.39 5.40 -8.11
CA GLY A 81 -3.19 6.29 -6.97
C GLY A 81 -4.29 6.11 -5.94
N LEU A 82 -3.95 6.12 -4.65
CA LEU A 82 -4.91 6.17 -3.55
C LEU A 82 -4.79 7.50 -2.82
N ILE A 83 -5.92 8.14 -2.54
CA ILE A 83 -6.03 9.34 -1.72
C ILE A 83 -6.84 9.02 -0.46
N GLY A 84 -6.21 9.22 0.71
CA GLY A 84 -6.89 9.24 1.99
C GLY A 84 -7.70 10.52 2.17
N LEU A 85 -9.00 10.35 2.41
CA LEU A 85 -9.89 11.43 2.81
C LEU A 85 -10.02 11.43 4.34
N PRO A 86 -10.20 12.60 4.98
CA PRO A 86 -10.50 12.65 6.41
C PRO A 86 -11.73 11.79 6.71
N PRO A 87 -11.75 11.06 7.85
CA PRO A 87 -12.94 10.32 8.25
C PRO A 87 -14.12 11.28 8.41
N GLY A 88 -15.26 10.94 7.82
CA GLY A 88 -16.52 11.62 8.12
C GLY A 88 -16.96 11.30 9.56
N PRO A 89 -17.81 12.13 10.18
CA PRO A 89 -18.34 11.84 11.51
C PRO A 89 -19.08 10.49 11.48
N GLY A 90 -18.51 9.47 12.15
CA GLY A 90 -19.15 8.17 12.35
C GLY A 90 -18.55 6.95 11.61
N THR A 91 -17.40 7.06 10.93
CA THR A 91 -16.89 5.95 10.09
C THR A 91 -15.59 5.35 10.64
N GLY A 92 -15.67 4.13 11.16
CA GLY A 92 -14.53 3.33 11.64
C GLY A 92 -13.91 2.41 10.58
N HIS A 93 -14.56 2.28 9.42
CA HIS A 93 -14.14 1.47 8.27
C HIS A 93 -14.04 2.33 7.00
N PRO A 94 -13.31 1.88 5.96
CA PRO A 94 -13.37 2.50 4.65
C PRO A 94 -14.73 2.29 3.99
N ASP A 95 -15.67 3.20 4.27
CA ASP A 95 -17.07 3.08 3.85
C ASP A 95 -17.34 3.42 2.37
N ALA A 96 -16.41 4.05 1.67
CA ALA A 96 -16.57 4.32 0.24
C ALA A 96 -15.23 4.41 -0.48
N VAL A 97 -15.04 3.54 -1.48
CA VAL A 97 -14.01 3.72 -2.50
C VAL A 97 -14.64 4.44 -3.67
N HIS A 98 -14.23 5.67 -3.95
CA HIS A 98 -14.63 6.36 -5.18
C HIS A 98 -13.53 6.22 -6.22
N VAL A 99 -13.91 5.77 -7.42
CA VAL A 99 -13.01 5.71 -8.57
C VAL A 99 -13.27 6.95 -9.43
N ALA A 100 -12.27 7.82 -9.52
CA ALA A 100 -12.31 8.94 -10.45
C ALA A 100 -11.42 8.61 -11.66
N PRO A 101 -11.95 8.66 -12.90
CA PRO A 101 -11.11 8.57 -14.07
C PRO A 101 -10.19 9.79 -14.10
N VAL A 102 -8.88 9.56 -14.19
CA VAL A 102 -7.94 10.65 -14.42
C VAL A 102 -7.98 10.97 -15.92
N SER A 103 -8.91 11.85 -16.32
CA SER A 103 -9.09 12.43 -17.66
C SER A 103 -8.33 11.73 -18.78
N GLY A 104 -8.96 10.72 -19.37
CA GLY A 104 -8.39 9.81 -20.36
C GLY A 104 -8.95 8.42 -20.07
N GLY A 105 -9.79 7.90 -20.97
CA GLY A 105 -10.43 6.60 -20.79
C GLY A 105 -9.42 5.47 -20.55
N PRO A 106 -9.91 4.27 -20.16
CA PRO A 106 -9.05 3.13 -19.88
C PRO A 106 -8.11 2.87 -21.08
N PRO A 107 -6.81 2.63 -20.85
CA PRO A 107 -5.92 2.21 -21.94
C PRO A 107 -6.44 0.89 -22.55
N PRO A 108 -6.27 0.66 -23.86
CA PRO A 108 -6.83 -0.51 -24.56
C PRO A 108 -6.34 -1.86 -24.01
N ASP A 109 -5.28 -1.88 -23.19
CA ASP A 109 -4.68 -3.08 -22.60
C ASP A 109 -4.64 -3.03 -21.06
N ALA A 110 -5.72 -2.60 -20.40
CA ALA A 110 -5.82 -2.57 -18.93
C ALA A 110 -5.88 -3.98 -18.30
N VAL A 111 -4.78 -4.74 -18.43
CA VAL A 111 -4.55 -5.99 -17.71
C VAL A 111 -4.20 -5.63 -16.26
N PRO A 112 -4.77 -6.33 -15.25
CA PRO A 112 -4.37 -6.17 -13.87
C PRO A 112 -2.84 -6.26 -13.76
N ARG A 113 -2.20 -5.17 -13.33
CA ARG A 113 -0.78 -5.25 -12.96
C ARG A 113 -0.76 -5.90 -11.58
N ARG A 114 -0.09 -7.04 -11.46
CA ARG A 114 0.38 -7.54 -10.17
C ARG A 114 1.77 -6.95 -9.98
N PHE A 115 2.06 -6.34 -8.84
CA PHE A 115 3.40 -5.87 -8.47
C PHE A 115 4.39 -7.04 -8.20
N SER A 116 4.17 -8.19 -8.83
CA SER A 116 5.01 -9.40 -8.91
C SER A 116 6.49 -9.18 -9.29
N GLY A 117 6.93 -7.94 -9.53
CA GLY A 117 8.23 -7.62 -10.11
C GLY A 117 8.30 -7.95 -11.61
N HIS A 118 7.30 -8.60 -12.20
CA HIS A 118 7.33 -9.07 -13.59
C HIS A 118 6.99 -7.97 -14.60
N HIS A 119 6.29 -6.93 -14.14
CA HIS A 119 5.97 -5.75 -14.95
C HIS A 119 6.64 -4.52 -14.35
N GLY A 120 7.26 -3.71 -15.22
CA GLY A 120 7.80 -2.42 -14.83
C GLY A 120 6.71 -1.49 -14.28
N PRO A 121 7.07 -0.52 -13.44
CA PRO A 121 6.14 0.53 -13.03
C PRO A 121 5.51 1.20 -14.26
N PRO A 122 4.29 1.75 -14.16
CA PRO A 122 3.69 2.50 -15.27
C PRO A 122 4.61 3.66 -15.68
N ASP A 123 4.78 3.87 -16.98
CA ASP A 123 5.68 4.91 -17.52
C ASP A 123 5.29 6.32 -17.07
N ALA A 124 4.03 6.52 -16.67
CA ALA A 124 3.55 7.72 -16.03
C ALA A 124 2.31 7.47 -15.16
N VAL A 125 2.15 8.29 -14.12
CA VAL A 125 0.89 8.46 -13.39
C VAL A 125 0.41 9.88 -13.60
N THR A 126 -0.87 10.03 -13.94
CA THR A 126 -1.54 11.33 -13.96
C THR A 126 -2.33 11.47 -12.66
N TYR A 127 -2.27 12.64 -12.03
CA TYR A 127 -3.04 12.96 -10.83
C TYR A 127 -3.44 14.43 -10.85
N SER A 128 -4.49 14.80 -10.11
CA SER A 128 -4.90 16.21 -10.01
C SER A 128 -4.15 16.90 -8.86
N ARG A 129 -3.51 18.05 -9.14
CA ARG A 129 -2.95 18.94 -8.11
C ARG A 129 -3.61 20.31 -8.25
N ARG A 130 -4.37 20.72 -7.22
CA ARG A 130 -5.16 21.98 -7.23
C ARG A 130 -6.11 22.07 -8.44
N GLY A 131 -6.79 20.97 -8.78
CA GLY A 131 -7.72 20.92 -9.90
C GLY A 131 -7.07 20.86 -11.29
N ARG A 132 -5.73 20.83 -11.38
CA ARG A 132 -5.01 20.71 -12.65
C ARG A 132 -4.44 19.30 -12.80
N PRO A 133 -4.63 18.64 -13.95
CA PRO A 133 -3.97 17.38 -14.23
C PRO A 133 -2.46 17.60 -14.28
N VAL A 134 -1.73 16.85 -13.45
CA VAL A 134 -0.28 16.75 -13.43
C VAL A 134 0.08 15.34 -13.84
N ARG A 135 0.84 15.21 -14.93
CA ARG A 135 1.42 13.94 -15.34
C ARG A 135 2.83 13.86 -14.80
N ARG A 136 3.12 12.83 -14.00
CA ARG A 136 4.49 12.47 -13.64
C ARG A 136 4.87 11.21 -14.37
N SER A 137 5.94 11.30 -15.16
CA SER A 137 6.53 10.14 -15.81
C SER A 137 7.48 9.44 -14.84
N PHE A 138 7.36 8.12 -14.73
CA PHE A 138 8.27 7.26 -13.99
C PHE A 138 9.13 6.51 -15.01
N THR A 139 10.21 7.15 -15.44
CA THR A 139 11.21 6.45 -16.24
C THR A 139 11.99 5.50 -15.33
N PRO A 140 12.52 4.38 -15.86
CA PRO A 140 13.42 3.51 -15.10
C PRO A 140 14.55 4.28 -14.42
N ALA A 141 15.09 5.31 -15.09
CA ALA A 141 16.09 6.20 -14.54
C ALA A 141 15.57 7.03 -13.34
N SER A 142 14.35 7.57 -13.41
CA SER A 142 13.75 8.32 -12.30
C SER A 142 13.41 7.45 -11.10
N VAL A 143 12.99 6.20 -11.33
CA VAL A 143 12.74 5.23 -10.26
C VAL A 143 14.05 4.80 -9.62
N ALA A 144 15.07 4.51 -10.44
CA ALA A 144 16.41 4.19 -9.96
C ALA A 144 17.04 5.34 -9.16
N ALA A 145 16.77 6.60 -9.54
CA ALA A 145 17.28 7.78 -8.84
C ALA A 145 16.71 7.94 -7.41
N ILE A 146 15.52 7.39 -7.15
CA ILE A 146 14.88 7.43 -5.83
C ILE A 146 15.35 6.26 -4.95
N ALA A 147 15.85 5.17 -5.55
CA ALA A 147 16.24 3.96 -4.84
C ALA A 147 17.24 4.20 -3.68
N PRO A 148 18.30 5.03 -3.83
CA PRO A 148 19.21 5.33 -2.72
C PRO A 148 18.52 6.06 -1.56
N THR A 149 17.60 6.98 -1.85
CA THR A 149 16.83 7.69 -0.82
C THR A 149 15.89 6.75 -0.08
N LEU A 150 15.24 5.83 -0.79
CA LEU A 150 14.41 4.81 -0.16
C LEU A 150 15.23 3.85 0.69
N ALA A 151 16.40 3.43 0.22
CA ALA A 151 17.32 2.58 0.99
C ALA A 151 17.80 3.28 2.27
N ASP A 152 18.27 4.53 2.18
CA ASP A 152 18.66 5.34 3.36
C ASP A 152 17.49 5.52 4.33
N LEU A 153 16.27 5.74 3.83
CA LEU A 153 15.09 5.83 4.68
C LEU A 153 14.78 4.49 5.37
N ILE A 154 14.84 3.37 4.65
CA ILE A 154 14.64 2.02 5.20
C ILE A 154 15.64 1.77 6.33
N ASP A 155 16.93 2.09 6.09
CA ASP A 155 17.98 1.91 7.08
C ASP A 155 17.76 2.81 8.31
N ARG A 156 17.41 4.08 8.11
CA ARG A 156 17.13 5.03 9.22
C ARG A 156 15.92 4.65 10.04
N LEU A 157 14.87 4.15 9.39
CA LEU A 157 13.68 3.64 10.07
C LEU A 157 13.93 2.26 10.70
N ARG A 158 15.08 1.64 10.42
CA ARG A 158 15.35 0.23 10.71
C ARG A 158 14.22 -0.65 10.21
N ALA A 159 13.66 -0.33 9.05
CA ALA A 159 12.60 -1.08 8.39
C ALA A 159 13.16 -2.40 7.85
N ALA A 160 13.58 -3.29 8.73
CA ALA A 160 14.20 -4.56 8.42
C ALA A 160 13.38 -5.71 9.03
N PRO A 161 13.60 -6.95 8.57
CA PRO A 161 12.91 -8.09 9.14
C PRO A 161 13.14 -8.22 10.65
N GLY A 162 12.04 -8.39 11.40
CA GLY A 162 12.03 -8.42 12.86
C GLY A 162 11.69 -7.08 13.53
N THR A 163 11.81 -5.95 12.83
CA THR A 163 11.45 -4.64 13.39
C THR A 163 9.94 -4.41 13.33
N THR A 164 9.35 -3.87 14.40
CA THR A 164 7.96 -3.42 14.44
C THR A 164 7.90 -1.91 14.55
N LEU A 165 7.23 -1.24 13.61
CA LEU A 165 6.95 0.19 13.71
C LEU A 165 5.54 0.41 14.26
N ALA A 166 5.43 1.15 15.36
CA ALA A 166 4.17 1.61 15.90
C ALA A 166 3.74 2.92 15.20
N LEU A 167 2.57 2.91 14.56
CA LEU A 167 1.98 4.06 13.88
C LEU A 167 0.63 4.42 14.49
N SER A 168 0.36 5.72 14.60
CA SER A 168 -0.92 6.22 15.08
C SER A 168 -1.31 7.50 14.35
N GLY A 169 -2.58 7.57 13.94
CA GLY A 169 -3.17 8.73 13.30
C GLY A 169 -4.19 8.37 12.19
N PRO A 170 -4.72 9.38 11.49
CA PRO A 170 -5.69 9.18 10.43
C PRO A 170 -5.03 8.75 9.11
N VAL A 171 -5.77 8.00 8.27
CA VAL A 171 -5.27 7.57 6.94
C VAL A 171 -5.07 8.71 5.95
N SER A 172 -5.72 9.85 6.21
CA SER A 172 -5.54 11.08 5.45
C SER A 172 -4.15 11.68 5.63
N ASP A 173 -3.36 11.20 6.61
CA ASP A 173 -1.94 11.57 6.71
C ASP A 173 -1.12 10.77 5.67
N PRO A 174 -0.63 11.44 4.61
CA PRO A 174 0.14 10.77 3.56
C PRO A 174 1.49 10.25 4.08
N LEU A 175 2.05 10.85 5.14
CA LEU A 175 3.32 10.41 5.73
C LEU A 175 3.13 9.06 6.43
N LEU A 176 2.04 8.87 7.17
CA LEU A 176 1.75 7.59 7.83
C LEU A 176 1.59 6.46 6.81
N SER A 177 0.82 6.68 5.75
CA SER A 177 0.64 5.67 4.69
C SER A 177 1.95 5.36 3.96
N PHE A 178 2.80 6.37 3.75
CA PHE A 178 4.12 6.18 3.15
C PHE A 178 5.07 5.39 4.07
N LEU A 179 5.19 5.78 5.34
CA LEU A 179 6.01 5.08 6.33
C LEU A 179 5.56 3.62 6.49
N ALA A 180 4.24 3.38 6.49
CA ALA A 180 3.67 2.04 6.53
C ALA A 180 4.16 1.20 5.35
N GLY A 181 4.08 1.73 4.13
CA GLY A 181 4.57 1.07 2.92
C GLY A 181 6.07 0.78 2.99
N VAL A 182 6.88 1.74 3.44
CA VAL A 182 8.34 1.59 3.55
C VAL A 182 8.71 0.45 4.52
N VAL A 183 8.06 0.37 5.69
CA VAL A 183 8.31 -0.68 6.67
C VAL A 183 7.95 -2.06 6.12
N LEU A 184 6.79 -2.19 5.48
CA LEU A 184 6.32 -3.46 4.95
C LEU A 184 7.21 -3.95 3.79
N VAL A 185 7.63 -3.04 2.89
CA VAL A 185 8.57 -3.35 1.80
C VAL A 185 9.95 -3.70 2.34
N GLY A 186 10.41 -3.05 3.42
CA GLY A 186 11.65 -3.40 4.11
C GLY A 186 11.61 -4.76 4.82
N GLY A 187 10.45 -5.42 4.85
CA GLY A 187 10.26 -6.70 5.53
C GLY A 187 9.98 -6.55 7.03
N GLY A 188 9.73 -5.34 7.54
CA GLY A 188 9.30 -5.12 8.91
C GLY A 188 7.83 -5.49 9.15
N ARG A 189 7.38 -5.19 10.37
CA ARG A 189 6.02 -5.36 10.89
C ARG A 189 5.45 -4.01 11.28
N LEU A 190 4.13 -3.89 11.31
CA LEU A 190 3.44 -2.65 11.58
C LEU A 190 2.38 -2.84 12.66
N ALA A 191 2.48 -2.06 13.73
CA ALA A 191 1.46 -1.96 14.75
C ALA A 191 0.72 -0.64 14.58
N ALA A 192 -0.51 -0.68 14.08
CA ALA A 192 -1.31 0.51 13.80
C ALA A 192 -2.51 0.57 14.74
N ALA A 193 -2.70 1.71 15.39
CA ALA A 193 -3.92 2.00 16.14
C ALA A 193 -4.25 3.49 16.11
N GLN A 194 -5.49 3.86 16.44
CA GLN A 194 -5.86 5.27 16.53
C GLN A 194 -5.09 6.01 17.63
N ALA A 195 -4.93 5.39 18.81
CA ALA A 195 -4.20 5.98 19.91
C ALA A 195 -2.72 5.53 19.93
N PRO A 196 -1.75 6.43 20.17
CA PRO A 196 -0.34 6.06 20.22
C PRO A 196 -0.03 4.98 21.27
N ALA A 197 -0.68 5.06 22.44
CA ALA A 197 -0.51 4.07 23.51
C ALA A 197 -1.00 2.67 23.08
N ALA A 198 -2.09 2.59 22.32
CA ALA A 198 -2.60 1.32 21.81
C ALA A 198 -1.66 0.73 20.74
N ALA A 199 -1.10 1.57 19.86
CA ALA A 199 -0.14 1.12 18.85
C ALA A 199 1.15 0.57 19.51
N LEU A 200 1.62 1.24 20.57
CA LEU A 200 2.78 0.77 21.36
C LEU A 200 2.47 -0.53 22.13
N ALA A 201 1.28 -0.66 22.71
CA ALA A 201 0.86 -1.89 23.38
C ALA A 201 0.84 -3.07 22.40
N LEU A 202 0.24 -2.90 21.23
CA LEU A 202 0.24 -3.92 20.16
C LEU A 202 1.66 -4.30 19.73
N ALA A 203 2.56 -3.33 19.60
CA ALA A 203 3.95 -3.59 19.28
C ALA A 203 4.64 -4.44 20.37
N ALA A 204 4.42 -4.10 21.64
CA ALA A 204 4.99 -4.82 22.78
C ALA A 204 4.46 -6.26 22.91
N GLU A 205 3.14 -6.45 22.76
CA GLU A 205 2.48 -7.77 22.81
C GLU A 205 3.01 -8.75 21.76
N HIS A 206 3.41 -8.21 20.60
CA HIS A 206 3.94 -9.00 19.48
C HIS A 206 5.48 -8.99 19.39
N GLY A 207 6.17 -8.59 20.46
CA GLY A 207 7.63 -8.72 20.58
C GLY A 207 8.40 -7.75 19.68
N ALA A 208 8.13 -6.45 19.81
CA ALA A 208 8.98 -5.37 19.31
C ALA A 208 10.25 -5.17 20.16
#